data_AF-A0A255QPE3-F1
#
_entry.id   AF-A0A255QPE3-F1
#
_cell.length_a   1.000
_cell.length_b   1.000
_cell.length_c   1.000
_cell.angle_alpha   90.00
_cell.angle_beta   90.00
_cell.angle_gamma   90.00
#
_symmetry.space_group_name_H-M   'P 1'
#
loop_
_entity.id
_entity.type
_entity.pdbx_description
1 polymer ?
#
loop_
_entity_poly.entity_id
_entity_poly.type
_entity_poly.pdbx_seq_one_letter_code
_entity_poly.pdbx_strand_id
1 'polypeptide(L)'
;MHIIRLRRPWVRWTNDIAQAIRTDAPDTLTEPIETGGDVHYQRRFNCPTGLTPNSTVVLSICPTPPSTARVLLNDQAVWDSESEDSESLCLEIQHLLQPSNTLLLVFSVPDSSQPDEIVRHLASEIELQIHEAS
;
A
#
# COMPACT_ATOMS: atom_id res chain seq x y z
N MET A 1 -10.78 12.78 14.42
CA MET A 1 -10.21 11.72 13.57
C MET A 1 -10.84 11.80 12.20
N HIS A 2 -10.01 11.99 11.16
CA HIS A 2 -10.45 12.06 9.76
C HIS A 2 -9.82 10.92 8.96
N ILE A 3 -10.56 10.30 8.05
CA ILE A 3 -10.10 9.14 7.28
C ILE A 3 -10.13 9.48 5.78
N ILE A 4 -9.00 9.29 5.10
CA ILE A 4 -8.90 9.40 3.64
C ILE A 4 -8.64 8.01 3.07
N ARG A 5 -9.62 7.49 2.33
CA ARG A 5 -9.48 6.17 1.69
C ARG A 5 -8.73 6.28 0.38
N LEU A 6 -7.65 5.53 0.25
CA LEU A 6 -6.80 5.51 -0.93
C LEU A 6 -7.35 4.54 -2.00
N ARG A 7 -8.63 4.63 -2.36
CA ARG A 7 -9.30 3.63 -3.22
C ARG A 7 -8.91 3.69 -4.70
N ARG A 8 -8.85 4.89 -5.31
CA ARG A 8 -8.65 5.03 -6.78
C ARG A 8 -7.88 6.29 -7.20
N PRO A 9 -7.13 6.28 -8.31
CA PRO A 9 -6.69 5.11 -9.07
C PRO A 9 -5.36 4.55 -8.51
N TRP A 10 -5.19 3.23 -8.64
CA TRP A 10 -3.91 2.54 -8.50
C TRP A 10 -3.38 2.11 -9.87
N VAL A 11 -2.08 1.88 -9.93
CA VAL A 11 -1.39 1.31 -11.09
C VAL A 11 -0.69 0.03 -10.65
N ARG A 12 -0.96 -1.08 -11.33
CA ARG A 12 -0.40 -2.40 -11.04
C ARG A 12 0.48 -2.87 -12.20
N TRP A 13 1.63 -3.48 -11.90
CA TRP A 13 2.44 -4.20 -12.88
C TRP A 13 3.21 -5.34 -12.21
N THR A 14 3.71 -6.30 -12.99
CA THR A 14 4.56 -7.39 -12.51
C THR A 14 6.01 -7.16 -12.96
N ASN A 15 6.36 -7.69 -14.13
CA ASN A 15 7.71 -7.72 -14.66
C ASN A 15 8.06 -6.49 -15.51
N ASP A 16 7.05 -5.85 -16.10
CA ASP A 16 7.23 -4.72 -17.01
C ASP A 16 6.18 -3.63 -16.75
N ILE A 17 6.65 -2.43 -16.39
CA ILE A 17 5.80 -1.25 -16.18
C ILE A 17 5.11 -0.80 -17.46
N ALA A 18 5.62 -1.16 -18.65
CA ALA A 18 4.95 -0.86 -19.91
C ALA A 18 3.60 -1.60 -20.05
N GLN A 19 3.43 -2.70 -19.30
CA GLN A 19 2.18 -3.47 -19.24
C GLN A 19 1.33 -3.09 -18.02
N ALA A 20 1.57 -1.92 -17.42
CA ALA A 20 0.86 -1.52 -16.23
C ALA A 20 -0.65 -1.32 -16.47
N ILE A 21 -1.44 -1.84 -15.54
CA ILE A 21 -2.90 -1.80 -15.58
C ILE A 21 -3.40 -0.85 -14.49
N ARG A 22 -4.43 -0.05 -14.81
CA ARG A 22 -5.12 0.75 -13.80
C ARG A 22 -6.09 -0.13 -13.03
N THR A 23 -6.03 -0.06 -11.70
CA THR A 23 -6.95 -0.77 -10.81
C THR A 23 -7.41 0.11 -9.66
N ASP A 24 -8.27 -0.42 -8.81
CA ASP A 24 -8.72 0.15 -7.56
C ASP A 24 -8.19 -0.69 -6.38
N ALA A 25 -8.19 -0.12 -5.18
CA ALA A 25 -7.98 -0.83 -3.93
C ALA A 25 -9.29 -0.86 -3.12
N PRO A 26 -9.72 -2.02 -2.60
CA PRO A 26 -9.12 -3.35 -2.76
C PRO A 26 -9.17 -3.86 -4.22
N ASP A 27 -8.11 -4.53 -4.68
CA ASP A 27 -8.02 -5.01 -6.07
C ASP A 27 -8.79 -6.32 -6.24
N THR A 28 -9.83 -6.31 -7.07
CA THR A 28 -10.53 -7.52 -7.50
C THR A 28 -9.81 -8.08 -8.72
N LEU A 29 -8.70 -8.78 -8.48
CA LEU A 29 -7.89 -9.40 -9.53
C LEU A 29 -8.78 -10.20 -10.49
N THR A 30 -8.89 -9.69 -11.71
CA THR A 30 -9.61 -10.34 -12.82
C THR A 30 -8.67 -11.07 -13.75
N GLU A 31 -7.37 -10.78 -13.67
CA GLU A 31 -6.31 -11.38 -14.48
C GLU A 31 -5.33 -12.16 -13.59
N PRO A 32 -4.81 -13.30 -14.08
CA PRO A 32 -3.85 -14.11 -13.33
C PRO A 32 -2.52 -13.36 -13.13
N ILE A 33 -1.96 -13.49 -11.94
CA ILE A 33 -0.60 -13.02 -11.62
C ILE A 33 0.40 -14.11 -12.02
N GLU A 34 1.42 -13.74 -12.78
CA GLU A 34 2.54 -14.63 -13.08
C GLU A 34 3.33 -14.96 -11.81
N THR A 35 3.59 -16.25 -11.57
CA THR A 35 4.42 -16.70 -10.46
C THR A 35 5.90 -16.45 -10.73
N GLY A 36 6.72 -16.25 -9.69
CA GLY A 36 8.17 -16.13 -9.83
C GLY A 36 8.70 -14.70 -10.02
N GLY A 37 7.95 -13.69 -9.56
CA GLY A 37 8.33 -12.29 -9.71
C GLY A 37 7.71 -11.38 -8.65
N ASP A 38 7.93 -10.07 -8.78
CA ASP A 38 7.32 -9.07 -7.91
C ASP A 38 6.04 -8.52 -8.57
N VAL A 39 5.01 -8.30 -7.76
CA VAL A 39 3.83 -7.51 -8.15
C VAL A 39 3.93 -6.16 -7.46
N HIS A 40 3.81 -5.11 -8.26
CA HIS A 40 3.91 -3.73 -7.82
C HIS A 40 2.55 -3.05 -7.91
N TYR A 41 2.22 -2.29 -6.87
CA TYR A 41 1.03 -1.45 -6.80
C TYR A 41 1.43 -0.05 -6.41
N GLN A 42 1.16 0.93 -7.27
CA GLN A 42 1.51 2.31 -7.04
C GLN A 42 0.28 3.21 -7.02
N ARG A 43 0.30 4.16 -6.09
CA ARG A 43 -0.67 5.25 -6.03
C ARG A 43 0.02 6.57 -5.76
N ARG A 44 -0.41 7.61 -6.47
CA ARG A 44 -0.09 8.99 -6.14
C ARG A 44 -1.20 9.63 -5.31
N PHE A 45 -0.84 10.44 -4.32
CA PHE A 45 -1.78 11.19 -3.50
C PHE A 45 -1.15 12.49 -2.99
N ASN A 46 -1.96 13.52 -2.80
CA ASN A 46 -1.47 14.79 -2.24
C ASN A 46 -1.40 14.71 -0.71
N CYS A 47 -0.52 15.52 -0.11
CA CYS A 47 -0.53 15.72 1.33
C CYS A 47 -1.93 16.17 1.79
N PRO A 48 -2.51 15.58 2.85
CA PRO A 48 -3.74 16.08 3.42
C PRO A 48 -3.64 17.57 3.78
N THR A 49 -4.68 18.34 3.48
CA THR A 49 -4.72 19.78 3.81
C THR A 49 -5.16 20.00 5.25
N GLY A 50 -4.71 21.09 5.87
CA GLY A 50 -5.14 21.47 7.22
C GLY A 50 -4.40 20.75 8.34
N LEU A 51 -3.29 20.06 8.04
CA LEU A 51 -2.42 19.48 9.07
C LEU A 51 -1.82 20.59 9.92
N THR A 52 -1.99 20.47 11.24
CA THR A 52 -1.32 21.30 12.23
C THR A 52 0.03 20.69 12.60
N PRO A 53 0.94 21.44 13.25
CA PRO A 53 2.20 20.86 13.75
C PRO A 53 2.03 19.69 14.71
N ASN A 54 0.84 19.56 15.35
CA ASN A 54 0.52 18.49 16.28
C ASN A 54 -0.37 17.41 15.65
N SER A 55 -0.62 17.46 14.36
CA SER A 55 -1.41 16.45 13.66
C SER A 55 -0.56 15.20 13.40
N THR A 56 -1.13 14.04 13.67
CA THR A 56 -0.54 12.74 13.31
C THR A 56 -1.22 12.16 12.09
N VAL A 57 -0.42 11.67 11.13
CA VAL A 57 -0.92 10.97 9.95
C VAL A 57 -0.41 9.53 9.95
N VAL A 58 -1.34 8.60 10.02
CA VAL A 58 -1.08 7.15 10.05
C VAL A 58 -1.55 6.53 8.72
N LEU A 59 -0.67 5.81 8.04
CA LEU A 59 -1.03 4.91 6.95
C LEU A 59 -1.52 3.60 7.56
N SER A 60 -2.76 3.21 7.24
CA SER A 60 -3.36 1.96 7.67
C SER A 60 -3.62 1.05 6.47
N ILE A 61 -3.20 -0.21 6.57
CA ILE A 61 -3.44 -1.26 5.57
C ILE A 61 -4.07 -2.47 6.26
N CYS A 62 -5.27 -2.85 5.83
CA CYS A 62 -6.04 -3.95 6.43
C CYS A 62 -6.63 -4.87 5.35
N PRO A 63 -6.36 -6.19 5.39
CA PRO A 63 -5.47 -6.86 6.33
C PRO A 63 -3.99 -6.45 6.12
N THR A 64 -3.15 -6.75 7.12
CA THR A 64 -1.69 -6.59 7.03
C THR A 64 -1.16 -7.27 5.76
N PRO A 65 -0.27 -6.59 5.00
CA PRO A 65 0.39 -7.20 3.86
C PRO A 65 1.14 -8.50 4.24
N PRO A 66 1.29 -9.47 3.32
CA PRO A 66 1.94 -10.74 3.60
C PRO A 66 3.42 -10.55 3.92
N SER A 67 4.06 -11.59 4.47
CA SER A 67 5.48 -11.58 4.84
C SER A 67 6.45 -11.49 3.67
N THR A 68 5.96 -11.36 2.44
CA THR A 68 6.77 -11.10 1.23
C THR A 68 6.56 -9.67 0.72
N ALA A 69 5.83 -8.84 1.46
CA ALA A 69 5.49 -7.49 1.05
C ALA A 69 6.46 -6.44 1.59
N ARG A 70 6.54 -5.34 0.85
CA ARG A 70 7.28 -4.13 1.22
C ARG A 70 6.42 -2.91 0.92
N VAL A 71 6.48 -1.91 1.80
CA VAL A 71 5.76 -0.64 1.64
C VAL A 71 6.79 0.49 1.55
N LEU A 72 6.71 1.23 0.46
CA LEU A 72 7.54 2.39 0.21
C LEU A 72 6.68 3.65 0.07
N LEU A 73 7.13 4.74 0.66
CA LEU A 73 6.56 6.07 0.52
C LEU A 73 7.65 7.01 -0.02
N ASN A 74 7.40 7.64 -1.16
CA ASN A 74 8.35 8.56 -1.80
C ASN A 74 9.73 7.92 -2.03
N ASP A 75 9.72 6.68 -2.54
CA ASP A 75 10.90 5.84 -2.78
C ASP A 75 11.71 5.45 -1.53
N GLN A 76 11.20 5.77 -0.33
CA GLN A 76 11.76 5.36 0.95
C GLN A 76 10.97 4.17 1.52
N ALA A 77 11.66 3.09 1.89
CA ALA A 77 11.04 1.99 2.63
C ALA A 77 10.53 2.48 3.99
N VAL A 78 9.24 2.27 4.25
CA VAL A 78 8.58 2.61 5.52
C VAL A 78 8.17 1.38 6.31
N TRP A 79 8.09 0.23 5.64
CA TRP A 79 7.88 -1.06 6.26
C TRP A 79 8.37 -2.16 5.33
N ASP A 80 9.04 -3.14 5.92
CA ASP A 80 9.37 -4.41 5.30
C ASP A 80 8.85 -5.51 6.24
N SER A 81 8.55 -6.67 5.68
CA SER A 81 8.05 -7.80 6.42
C SER A 81 9.10 -8.38 7.39
N GLU A 82 9.16 -7.87 8.61
CA GLU A 82 9.89 -8.47 9.73
C GLU A 82 8.90 -9.06 10.73
N SER A 83 8.20 -10.13 10.33
CA SER A 83 7.48 -11.05 11.23
C SER A 83 6.65 -10.39 12.37
N GLU A 84 5.68 -9.56 12.01
CA GLU A 84 4.66 -9.08 12.95
C GLU A 84 3.30 -9.70 12.64
N ASP A 85 2.80 -10.51 13.58
CA ASP A 85 1.44 -11.09 13.57
C ASP A 85 0.39 -10.04 13.97
N SER A 86 0.27 -8.96 13.21
CA SER A 86 -0.78 -7.95 13.38
C SER A 86 -1.88 -8.12 12.34
N GLU A 87 -3.15 -7.89 12.71
CA GLU A 87 -4.28 -7.94 11.76
C GLU A 87 -4.27 -6.77 10.76
N SER A 88 -3.70 -5.63 11.16
CA SER A 88 -3.54 -4.43 10.32
C SER A 88 -2.16 -3.81 10.50
N LEU A 89 -1.60 -3.28 9.42
CA LEU A 89 -0.37 -2.49 9.43
C LEU A 89 -0.71 -1.02 9.67
N CYS A 90 -0.08 -0.39 10.67
CA CYS A 90 -0.26 1.02 11.01
C CYS A 90 1.11 1.73 11.09
N LEU A 91 1.33 2.72 10.23
CA LEU A 91 2.61 3.41 10.10
C LEU A 91 2.44 4.93 10.26
N GLU A 92 3.13 5.55 11.21
CA GLU A 92 3.17 7.01 11.33
C GLU A 92 4.06 7.62 10.24
N ILE A 93 3.45 8.23 9.22
CA ILE A 93 4.14 8.71 8.01
C ILE A 93 4.22 10.24 7.92
N GLN A 94 3.73 10.98 8.92
CA GLN A 94 3.60 12.45 8.87
C GLN A 94 4.90 13.18 8.47
N HIS A 95 6.04 12.68 8.93
CA HIS A 95 7.36 13.29 8.74
C HIS A 95 7.95 12.99 7.35
N LEU A 96 7.34 12.06 6.61
CA LEU A 96 7.75 11.63 5.27
C LEU A 96 6.87 12.24 4.17
N LEU A 97 5.78 12.90 4.55
CA LEU A 97 4.83 13.48 3.60
C LEU A 97 5.44 14.68 2.86
N GLN A 98 5.28 14.65 1.54
CA GLN A 98 5.61 15.71 0.61
C GLN A 98 4.31 16.29 0.00
N PRO A 99 4.34 17.45 -0.67
CA PRO A 99 3.15 18.00 -1.34
C PRO A 99 2.47 17.01 -2.30
N SER A 100 3.27 16.21 -3.01
CA SER A 100 2.84 15.10 -3.86
C SER A 100 3.58 13.84 -3.44
N ASN A 101 2.84 12.80 -3.06
CA ASN A 101 3.39 11.55 -2.56
C ASN A 101 3.17 10.39 -3.53
N THR A 102 4.07 9.42 -3.48
CA THR A 102 3.93 8.12 -4.15
C THR A 102 3.99 7.02 -3.11
N LEU A 103 2.90 6.26 -2.97
CA LEU A 103 2.86 5.01 -2.20
C LEU A 103 3.06 3.85 -3.16
N LEU A 104 4.02 2.99 -2.85
CA LEU A 104 4.33 1.78 -3.60
C LEU A 104 4.26 0.57 -2.66
N LEU A 105 3.46 -0.42 -3.03
CA LEU A 105 3.44 -1.73 -2.41
C LEU A 105 4.10 -2.71 -3.37
N VAL A 106 5.01 -3.53 -2.85
CA VAL A 106 5.71 -4.57 -3.61
C VAL A 106 5.45 -5.89 -2.93
N PHE A 107 4.99 -6.89 -3.67
CA PHE A 107 4.72 -8.23 -3.17
C PHE A 107 5.54 -9.23 -3.95
N SER A 108 6.46 -9.93 -3.29
CA SER A 108 7.19 -11.01 -3.95
C SER A 108 6.32 -12.27 -4.02
N VAL A 109 6.21 -12.81 -5.23
CA VAL A 109 5.43 -14.02 -5.55
C VAL A 109 6.39 -15.17 -5.80
N PRO A 110 6.50 -16.13 -4.87
CA PRO A 110 7.31 -17.33 -5.06
C PRO A 110 6.83 -18.17 -6.26
N ASP A 111 7.76 -18.86 -6.91
CA ASP A 111 7.45 -19.82 -7.99
C ASP A 111 6.48 -20.94 -7.56
N SER A 112 6.45 -21.24 -6.26
CA SER A 112 5.64 -22.33 -5.68
C SER A 112 4.34 -21.87 -5.03
N SER A 113 4.02 -20.57 -5.03
CA SER A 113 2.84 -20.05 -4.35
C SER A 113 1.59 -20.16 -5.20
N GLN A 114 0.45 -20.47 -4.56
CA GLN A 114 -0.84 -20.42 -5.24
C GLN A 114 -1.25 -18.95 -5.46
N PRO A 115 -1.69 -18.56 -6.67
CA PRO A 115 -2.10 -17.19 -6.97
C PRO A 115 -3.18 -16.64 -6.02
N ASP A 116 -4.06 -17.52 -5.52
CA ASP A 116 -5.20 -17.17 -4.68
C ASP A 116 -4.82 -16.60 -3.31
N GLU A 117 -3.68 -17.00 -2.75
CA GLU A 117 -3.20 -16.48 -1.46
C GLU A 117 -2.76 -15.03 -1.59
N ILE A 118 -2.08 -14.70 -2.69
CA ILE A 118 -1.65 -13.34 -3.02
C ILE A 118 -2.86 -12.45 -3.32
N VAL A 119 -3.84 -12.96 -4.08
CA VAL A 119 -5.07 -12.25 -4.41
C VAL A 119 -5.85 -11.78 -3.16
N ARG A 120 -5.90 -12.60 -2.10
CA ARG A 120 -6.59 -12.24 -0.86
C ARG A 120 -5.94 -11.06 -0.14
N HIS A 121 -4.63 -10.93 -0.21
CA HIS A 121 -3.90 -9.83 0.44
C HIS A 121 -3.81 -8.57 -0.43
N LEU A 122 -4.09 -8.69 -1.73
CA LEU A 122 -4.21 -7.56 -2.65
C LEU A 122 -5.59 -6.86 -2.56
N ALA A 123 -6.51 -7.47 -1.81
CA ALA A 123 -7.79 -6.91 -1.42
C ALA A 123 -7.72 -6.07 -0.13
N SER A 124 -6.57 -5.48 0.20
CA SER A 124 -6.45 -4.63 1.40
C SER A 124 -7.13 -3.27 1.21
N GLU A 125 -7.87 -2.85 2.23
CA GLU A 125 -8.25 -1.47 2.41
C GLU A 125 -7.03 -0.65 2.84
N ILE A 126 -6.77 0.43 2.12
CA ILE A 126 -5.63 1.32 2.36
C ILE A 126 -6.17 2.71 2.67
N GLU A 127 -5.84 3.24 3.83
CA GLU A 127 -6.38 4.48 4.36
C GLU A 127 -5.30 5.34 5.01
N LEU A 128 -5.51 6.67 4.99
CA LEU A 128 -4.80 7.61 5.84
C LEU A 128 -5.72 8.01 6.99
N GLN A 129 -5.27 7.80 8.22
CA GLN A 129 -5.95 8.22 9.43
C GLN A 129 -5.26 9.46 9.98
N ILE A 130 -6.02 10.55 10.13
CA ILE A 130 -5.52 11.84 10.60
C ILE A 130 -6.07 12.08 12.00
N HIS A 131 -5.16 12.24 12.95
CA HIS A 131 -5.44 12.54 14.34
C HIS A 131 -5.00 13.97 14.61
N GLU A 132 -5.89 14.78 15.17
CA GLU A 132 -5.55 16.13 15.64
C GLU A 132 -5.29 16.05 17.14
N ALA A 133 -4.23 16.70 17.62
CA ALA A 133 -4.04 16.86 19.06
C ALA A 133 -5.18 17.73 19.63
N SER A 134 -5.79 17.22 20.69
CA SER A 134 -6.87 17.90 21.43
C SER A 134 -6.34 18.96 22.39
#